data_AF-A0A935DQ66-F1
#
_entry.id   AF-A0A935DQ66-F1
#
_cell.length_a   1.000
_cell.length_b   1.000
_cell.length_c   1.000
_cell.angle_alpha   90.00
_cell.angle_beta   90.00
_cell.angle_gamma   90.00
#
_symmetry.space_group_name_H-M   'P 1'
#
loop_
_entity.id
_entity.type
_entity.pdbx_description
1 polymer ?
#
loop_
_entity_poly.entity_id
_entity_poly.type
_entity_poly.pdbx_seq_one_letter_code
_entity_poly.pdbx_strand_id
1 'polypeptide(L)'
;MLEITGHGDVGVDGKYLVLRVDHTGVVPETIAGRTQHDGGEQERYRNEFQCIPVDVPYRPERKTRKPRVFGMQTATVVGPEGGGSTPTSTAG
;
A
#
# COMPACT_ATOMS: atom_id res chain seq x y z
N MET A 1 4.95 -9.26 11.84
CA MET A 1 5.94 -8.55 12.66
C MET A 1 7.29 -9.19 12.41
N LEU A 2 8.34 -8.40 12.21
CA LEU A 2 9.71 -8.87 12.01
C LEU A 2 10.50 -8.61 13.31
N GLU A 3 11.40 -9.51 13.67
CA GLU A 3 12.28 -9.36 14.83
C GLU A 3 13.73 -9.42 14.35
N ILE A 4 14.52 -8.41 14.73
CA ILE A 4 15.95 -8.34 14.46
C ILE A 4 16.68 -8.69 15.76
N THR A 5 17.64 -9.62 15.67
CA THR A 5 18.48 -10.05 16.79
C THR A 5 19.91 -10.23 16.33
N GLY A 6 20.87 -9.91 17.21
CA GLY A 6 22.30 -10.10 16.93
C GLY A 6 22.85 -9.12 15.90
N HIS A 7 22.18 -7.98 15.70
CA HIS A 7 22.70 -6.93 14.83
C HIS A 7 23.95 -6.30 15.46
N GLY A 8 24.94 -5.97 14.63
CA GLY A 8 26.22 -5.43 15.10
C GLY A 8 26.09 -4.07 15.81
N ASP A 9 25.02 -3.34 15.50
CA ASP A 9 24.52 -2.23 16.32
C ASP A 9 23.34 -2.71 17.16
N VAL A 10 23.55 -2.81 18.47
CA VAL A 10 22.58 -3.29 19.46
C VAL A 10 21.31 -2.42 19.49
N GLY A 11 21.38 -1.15 19.08
CA GLY A 11 20.22 -0.27 19.01
C GLY A 11 19.18 -0.66 17.94
N VAL A 12 19.53 -1.59 17.06
CA VAL A 12 18.66 -2.09 15.97
C VAL A 12 17.95 -3.39 16.35
N ASP A 13 18.41 -4.09 17.40
CA ASP A 13 17.73 -5.30 17.85
C ASP A 13 16.34 -4.95 18.42
N GLY A 14 15.33 -5.70 18.01
CA GLY A 14 13.96 -5.46 18.44
C GLY A 14 12.90 -5.82 17.40
N LYS A 15 11.69 -5.32 17.64
CA LYS A 15 10.48 -5.68 16.88
C LYS A 15 10.09 -4.56 15.93
N TYR A 16 9.78 -4.96 14.70
CA TYR A 16 9.48 -4.05 13.60
C TYR A 16 8.15 -4.41 12.93
N LEU A 17 7.36 -3.38 12.63
CA LEU A 17 6.20 -3.47 11.75
C LEU A 17 6.68 -3.36 10.30
N VAL A 18 6.42 -4.40 9.50
CA VAL A 18 6.75 -4.42 8.07
C VAL A 18 5.70 -3.64 7.29
N LEU A 19 6.15 -2.65 6.52
CA LEU A 19 5.32 -1.80 5.67
C LEU A 19 5.31 -2.27 4.22
N ARG A 20 6.43 -2.85 3.75
CA ARG A 20 6.60 -3.36 2.39
C ARG A 20 7.62 -4.49 2.36
N VAL A 21 7.41 -5.44 1.45
CA VAL A 21 8.41 -6.45 1.07
C VAL A 21 8.56 -6.45 -0.44
N ASP A 22 9.79 -6.32 -0.92
CA ASP A 22 10.16 -6.49 -2.32
C ASP A 22 10.86 -7.83 -2.49
N HIS A 23 10.31 -8.67 -3.37
CA HIS A 23 10.81 -10.01 -3.64
C HIS A 23 11.49 -10.04 -5.01
N THR A 24 12.74 -10.50 -5.06
CA THR A 24 13.48 -10.73 -6.30
C THR A 24 13.84 -12.21 -6.38
N GLY A 25 13.43 -12.90 -7.45
CA GLY A 25 13.74 -14.30 -7.68
C GLY A 25 14.27 -14.53 -9.08
N VAL A 26 15.35 -15.29 -9.21
CA VAL A 26 15.92 -15.72 -10.49
C VAL A 26 15.77 -17.22 -10.60
N VAL A 27 14.97 -17.67 -11.57
CA VAL A 27 14.84 -19.09 -11.91
C VAL A 27 15.87 -19.41 -12.99
N PRO A 28 16.85 -20.30 -12.74
CA PRO A 28 17.78 -20.69 -13.79
C PRO A 28 17.04 -21.51 -14.86
N GLU A 29 17.33 -21.23 -16.13
CA GLU A 29 16.89 -22.09 -17.22
C GLU A 29 17.58 -23.46 -17.10
N THR A 30 16.86 -24.46 -16.60
CA THR A 30 17.33 -25.84 -16.66
C THR A 30 17.05 -26.38 -18.06
N ILE A 31 18.04 -26.32 -18.97
CA ILE A 31 18.05 -27.24 -20.12
C ILE A 31 18.32 -28.63 -19.54
N ALA A 32 17.41 -29.57 -19.81
CA ALA A 32 17.46 -30.95 -19.33
C ALA A 32 18.87 -31.55 -19.44
N GLY A 33 19.59 -31.62 -18.31
CA GLY A 33 20.85 -32.35 -18.19
C GLY A 33 22.15 -31.55 -18.10
N ARG A 34 22.15 -30.21 -18.09
CA ARG A 34 23.38 -29.43 -17.77
C ARG A 34 23.10 -28.33 -16.76
N THR A 35 23.39 -28.61 -15.50
CA THR A 35 23.61 -27.57 -14.48
C THR A 35 24.90 -26.85 -14.84
N GLN A 36 24.82 -25.72 -15.54
CA GLN A 36 25.94 -24.78 -15.54
C GLN A 36 26.01 -24.21 -14.12
N HIS A 37 26.84 -24.83 -13.28
CA HIS A 37 27.36 -24.17 -12.09
C HIS A 37 28.36 -23.12 -12.58
N ASP A 38 27.85 -22.02 -13.14
CA ASP A 38 28.66 -20.83 -13.24
C ASP A 38 28.99 -20.41 -11.80
N GLY A 39 30.27 -20.30 -11.50
CA GLY A 39 30.88 -20.40 -10.17
C GLY A 39 30.64 -19.20 -9.25
N GLY A 40 29.47 -18.57 -9.31
CA GLY A 40 29.00 -17.60 -8.33
C GLY A 40 27.66 -18.07 -7.80
N GLU A 41 27.53 -18.21 -6.47
CA GLU A 41 26.23 -18.23 -5.81
C GLU A 41 25.52 -16.90 -6.08
N GLN A 42 24.95 -16.72 -7.27
CA GLN A 42 24.02 -15.64 -7.52
C GLN A 42 22.81 -15.92 -6.64
N GLU A 43 22.59 -15.03 -5.68
CA GLU A 43 21.51 -15.07 -4.70
C GLU A 43 20.17 -15.23 -5.44
N ARG A 44 19.69 -16.47 -5.56
CA ARG A 44 18.54 -16.83 -6.42
C ARG A 44 17.23 -16.25 -5.93
N TYR A 45 17.18 -15.86 -4.67
CA TYR A 45 16.04 -15.24 -4.06
C TYR A 45 16.49 -14.24 -3.00
N ARG A 46 16.04 -13.00 -3.14
CA ARG A 46 16.37 -11.88 -2.26
C ARG A 46 15.10 -11.15 -1.85
N ASN A 47 15.04 -10.74 -0.60
CA ASN A 47 13.96 -9.92 -0.06
C ASN A 47 14.52 -8.61 0.48
N GLU A 48 13.82 -7.51 0.21
CA GLU A 48 14.07 -6.23 0.82
C GLU A 48 12.84 -5.81 1.63
N PHE A 49 13.05 -5.45 2.89
CA PHE A 49 11.98 -5.11 3.84
C PHE A 49 12.02 -3.63 4.17
N GLN A 50 10.92 -2.93 3.95
CA GLN A 50 10.71 -1.60 4.54
C GLN A 50 9.93 -1.77 5.83
N CYS A 51 10.47 -1.32 6.96
CA CYS A 51 9.84 -1.48 8.27
C CYS A 51 10.08 -0.28 9.19
N ILE A 52 9.28 -0.19 10.24
CA ILE A 52 9.39 0.81 11.32
C ILE A 52 9.35 0.10 12.68
N PRO A 53 9.91 0.69 13.77
CA PRO A 53 9.78 0.10 15.10
C PRO A 53 8.31 -0.12 15.47
N VAL A 54 8.00 -1.26 16.11
CA VAL A 54 6.61 -1.67 16.37
C VAL A 54 5.79 -0.66 17.18
N ASP A 55 6.45 0.10 18.06
CA ASP A 55 5.80 1.08 18.94
C ASP A 55 5.47 2.40 18.23
N VAL A 56 5.90 2.57 16.96
CA VAL A 56 5.59 3.77 16.15
C VAL A 56 4.26 3.55 15.41
N PRO A 57 3.22 4.37 15.66
CA PRO A 57 1.94 4.21 15.00
C PRO A 57 2.05 4.55 13.51
N TYR A 58 1.70 3.59 12.65
CA TYR A 58 1.67 3.81 11.20
C TYR A 58 0.39 4.56 10.76
N ARG A 59 0.57 5.60 9.93
CA ARG A 59 -0.50 6.35 9.26
C ARG A 59 -0.17 6.43 7.77
N PRO A 60 -0.85 5.63 6.91
CA PRO A 60 -0.62 5.68 5.48
C PRO A 60 -0.83 7.08 4.91
N GLU A 61 -0.02 7.45 3.92
CA GLU A 61 -0.17 8.70 3.19
C GLU A 61 -1.52 8.76 2.45
N ARG A 62 -2.19 9.91 2.48
CA ARG A 62 -3.42 10.14 1.71
C ARG A 62 -3.08 10.41 0.25
N LYS A 63 -2.80 9.34 -0.52
CA LYS A 63 -2.49 9.43 -1.95
C LYS A 63 -3.68 9.88 -2.81
N THR A 64 -4.90 9.58 -2.36
CA THR A 64 -6.12 9.96 -3.07
C THR A 64 -6.35 11.45 -2.96
N ARG A 65 -6.38 12.14 -4.12
CA ARG A 65 -6.77 13.55 -4.18
C ARG A 65 -8.17 13.73 -3.59
N LYS A 66 -8.35 14.74 -2.75
CA LYS A 66 -9.67 15.10 -2.21
C LYS A 66 -10.63 15.36 -3.38
N PRO A 67 -11.80 14.69 -3.45
CA PRO A 67 -12.78 14.97 -4.48
C PRO A 67 -13.25 16.41 -4.34
N ARG A 68 -13.35 17.11 -5.47
CA ARG A 68 -13.81 18.50 -5.55
C ARG A 68 -14.94 18.55 -6.56
N VAL A 69 -16.05 19.16 -6.19
CA VAL A 69 -17.09 19.59 -7.14
C VAL A 69 -16.65 20.95 -7.67
N PHE A 70 -16.46 21.04 -8.98
CA PHE A 70 -16.17 22.29 -9.66
C PHE A 70 -17.48 22.85 -10.21
N GLY A 71 -17.85 24.06 -9.81
CA GLY A 71 -19.08 24.71 -10.23
C GLY A 71 -20.28 24.43 -9.32
N MET A 72 -21.35 25.18 -9.56
CA MET A 72 -22.63 25.01 -8.86
C MET A 72 -23.36 23.75 -9.36
N GLN A 73 -24.06 23.08 -8.46
CA GLN A 73 -24.93 21.96 -8.80
C GLN A 73 -26.33 22.30 -8.30
N THR A 74 -27.34 22.05 -9.12
CA THR A 74 -28.75 22.10 -8.70
C THR A 74 -29.15 20.73 -8.16
N ALA A 75 -30.12 20.70 -7.26
CA ALA A 75 -30.69 19.47 -6.73
C ALA A 75 -32.20 19.58 -6.70
N THR A 76 -32.88 18.47 -7.01
CA THR A 76 -34.33 18.36 -6.84
C THR A 76 -34.63 18.05 -5.38
N VAL A 77 -35.45 18.90 -4.74
CA VAL A 77 -35.95 18.63 -3.39
C VAL A 77 -36.88 17.42 -3.45
N VAL A 78 -36.53 16.37 -2.72
CA VAL A 78 -37.37 15.17 -2.58
C VAL A 78 -37.83 15.03 -1.14
N GLY A 79 -39.11 14.69 -0.97
CA GLY A 79 -39.77 14.41 0.31
C GLY A 79 -40.69 13.21 0.18
N PRO A 80 -41.13 12.62 1.31
CA PRO A 80 -42.04 11.48 1.32
C PRO A 80 -43.35 11.80 0.57
N GLU A 81 -43.92 10.78 -0.10
CA GLU A 81 -45.17 10.95 -0.84
C GLU A 81 -46.30 11.43 0.10
N GLY A 82 -46.93 12.55 -0.27
CA GLY A 82 -48.01 13.19 0.51
C GLY A 82 -47.65 14.54 1.14
N GLY A 83 -46.37 14.96 1.10
CA GLY A 83 -45.95 16.29 1.54
C GLY A 83 -46.12 17.34 0.44
N GLY A 84 -47.29 17.99 0.37
CA GLY A 84 -47.56 19.04 -0.61
C GLY A 84 -46.60 20.23 -0.50
N SER A 85 -45.66 20.35 -1.42
CA SER A 85 -45.03 21.61 -1.79
C SER A 85 -44.64 21.58 -3.26
N THR A 86 -45.32 22.40 -4.06
CA THR A 86 -45.09 22.64 -5.48
C THR A 86 -43.63 23.02 -5.75
N PRO A 87 -42.96 22.51 -6.80
CA PRO A 87 -41.62 22.95 -7.15
C PRO A 87 -41.66 24.36 -7.75
N THR A 88 -41.48 25.40 -6.92
CA THR A 88 -41.20 26.75 -7.43
C THR A 88 -39.76 26.81 -7.91
N SER A 89 -39.57 26.60 -9.21
CA SER A 89 -38.34 26.99 -9.91
C SER A 89 -38.28 28.51 -10.00
N THR A 90 -37.29 29.13 -9.37
CA THR A 90 -36.80 30.46 -9.74
C THR A 90 -35.30 30.48 -9.53
N ALA A 91 -34.56 30.21 -10.61
CA ALA A 91 -33.14 30.50 -10.72
C ALA A 91 -32.99 31.95 -11.19
N GLY A 92 -32.21 32.74 -10.44
CA GLY A 92 -31.59 33.99 -10.86
C GLY A 92 -30.07 33.83 -10.83
#